data_AF-A0A922S9D0-F1
#
_entry.id   AF-A0A922S9D0-F1
#
_cell.length_a   1.000
_cell.length_b   1.000
_cell.length_c   1.000
_cell.angle_alpha   90.00
_cell.angle_beta   90.00
_cell.angle_gamma   90.00
#
_symmetry.space_group_name_H-M   'P 1'
#
loop_
_entity.id
_entity.type
_entity.pdbx_description
1 polymer ?
#
loop_
_entity_poly.entity_id
_entity_poly.type
_entity_poly.pdbx_seq_one_letter_code
_entity_poly.pdbx_strand_id
1 'polypeptide(L)'
;MYLGSPCEFTCNPKLMHVYCDPTTASCQCDPKHPVAVGVAQGCAKAKKLGEQCFYRETCKAFDSHASCVQVNHNAYCQCDSGYHQTSHTRPTTRIFCTEDLVLLTADMPTLLGVASGIFVLAGLLCMVLHLYTKARYHPTHLADARLTPPCLYSLNDTGQSDLSTKLW
;
A
#
# COMPACT_ATOMS: atom_id res chain seq x y z
N MET A 1 39.29 -31.32 -4.80
CA MET A 1 38.67 -30.64 -5.97
C MET A 1 37.46 -29.85 -5.51
N TYR A 2 37.37 -28.62 -5.98
CA TYR A 2 36.37 -27.61 -5.60
C TYR A 2 35.77 -27.00 -6.86
N LEU A 3 34.70 -26.23 -6.75
CA LEU A 3 34.08 -25.57 -7.91
C LEU A 3 35.09 -24.64 -8.61
N GLY A 4 35.30 -24.82 -9.92
CA GLY A 4 36.32 -24.12 -10.70
C GLY A 4 37.72 -24.76 -10.68
N SER A 5 37.93 -25.89 -9.99
CA SER A 5 39.19 -26.62 -10.10
C SER A 5 39.32 -27.31 -11.46
N PRO A 6 40.54 -27.50 -11.99
CA PRO A 6 40.76 -28.23 -13.23
C PRO A 6 40.27 -29.68 -13.12
N CYS A 7 39.72 -30.21 -14.21
CA CYS A 7 39.20 -31.57 -14.32
C CYS A 7 39.48 -32.16 -15.70
N GLU A 8 39.62 -33.49 -15.75
CA GLU A 8 39.87 -34.23 -17.00
C GLU A 8 38.59 -34.90 -17.52
N PHE A 9 37.83 -35.56 -16.64
CA PHE A 9 36.57 -36.23 -16.99
C PHE A 9 35.45 -36.03 -15.96
N THR A 10 35.79 -35.98 -14.67
CA THR A 10 34.82 -35.88 -13.57
C THR A 10 35.27 -34.91 -12.50
N CYS A 11 34.28 -34.25 -11.90
CA CYS A 11 34.45 -33.37 -10.75
C CYS A 11 34.27 -34.14 -9.44
N ASN A 12 34.55 -33.49 -8.30
CA ASN A 12 34.39 -34.10 -6.98
C ASN A 12 32.94 -34.59 -6.79
N PRO A 13 32.69 -35.87 -6.46
CA PRO A 13 31.34 -36.42 -6.33
C PRO A 13 30.55 -35.81 -5.15
N LYS A 14 31.22 -35.11 -4.22
CA LYS A 14 30.55 -34.37 -3.13
C LYS A 14 29.91 -33.06 -3.60
N LEU A 15 30.34 -32.51 -4.75
CA LEU A 15 29.76 -31.30 -5.32
C LEU A 15 28.43 -31.64 -6.00
N MET A 16 27.38 -30.89 -5.68
CA MET A 16 26.06 -31.09 -6.27
C MET A 16 25.92 -30.25 -7.56
N HIS A 17 25.34 -30.84 -8.62
CA HIS A 17 25.00 -30.15 -9.87
C HIS A 17 26.18 -29.45 -10.59
N VAL A 18 27.31 -30.15 -10.64
CA VAL A 18 28.55 -29.70 -11.29
C VAL A 18 28.94 -30.69 -12.39
N TYR A 19 29.42 -30.18 -13.52
CA TYR A 19 29.96 -30.98 -14.61
C TYR A 19 31.38 -30.50 -14.98
N CYS A 20 32.16 -31.40 -15.60
CA CYS A 20 33.46 -31.04 -16.15
C CYS A 20 33.25 -30.50 -17.56
N ASP A 21 33.55 -29.22 -17.78
CA ASP A 21 33.45 -28.62 -19.09
C ASP A 21 34.68 -28.97 -19.95
N PRO A 22 34.51 -29.66 -21.10
CA PRO A 22 35.63 -30.09 -21.93
C PRO A 22 36.36 -28.92 -22.61
N THR A 23 35.74 -27.74 -22.71
CA THR A 23 36.37 -26.57 -23.34
C THR A 23 37.30 -25.83 -22.39
N THR A 24 36.88 -25.66 -21.13
CA THR A 24 37.67 -24.98 -20.10
C THR A 24 38.50 -25.94 -19.24
N ALA A 25 38.30 -27.26 -19.41
CA ALA A 25 38.90 -28.32 -18.58
C ALA A 25 38.72 -28.03 -17.08
N SER A 26 37.57 -27.47 -16.70
CA SER A 26 37.30 -27.00 -15.34
C SER A 26 35.90 -27.39 -14.87
N CYS A 27 35.76 -27.56 -13.55
CA CYS A 27 34.48 -27.92 -12.93
C CYS A 27 33.54 -26.73 -12.87
N GLN A 28 32.46 -26.76 -13.65
CA GLN A 28 31.47 -25.69 -13.74
C GLN A 28 30.07 -26.13 -13.33
N CYS A 29 29.22 -25.15 -13.00
CA CYS A 29 27.82 -25.39 -12.65
C CYS A 29 27.00 -25.81 -13.87
N ASP A 30 26.08 -26.74 -13.68
CA ASP A 30 25.11 -27.10 -14.70
C ASP A 30 24.29 -25.88 -15.16
N PRO A 31 23.93 -25.76 -16.45
CA PRO A 31 23.11 -24.65 -16.94
C PRO A 31 21.70 -24.60 -16.30
N LYS A 32 21.22 -25.71 -15.72
CA LYS A 32 19.96 -25.75 -14.94
C LYS A 32 20.11 -25.18 -13.52
N HIS A 33 21.34 -25.16 -13.00
CA HIS A 33 21.67 -24.76 -11.63
C HIS A 33 22.81 -23.72 -11.67
N PRO A 34 22.56 -22.52 -12.20
CA PRO A 34 23.62 -21.55 -12.47
C PRO A 34 24.21 -20.89 -11.22
N VAL A 35 23.66 -21.13 -10.03
CA VAL A 35 24.05 -20.43 -8.80
C VAL A 35 25.08 -21.25 -8.03
N ALA A 36 26.30 -20.73 -7.89
CA ALA A 36 27.31 -21.29 -7.01
C ALA A 36 26.98 -21.00 -5.54
N VAL A 37 26.66 -22.04 -4.76
CA VAL A 37 26.31 -21.91 -3.33
C VAL A 37 27.50 -22.12 -2.39
N GLY A 38 28.60 -22.62 -2.94
CA GLY A 38 29.88 -22.65 -2.24
C GLY A 38 30.91 -23.49 -2.98
N VAL A 39 32.19 -23.20 -2.74
CA VAL A 39 33.31 -23.88 -3.40
C VAL A 39 33.36 -25.39 -3.16
N ALA A 40 32.86 -25.85 -2.00
CA ALA A 40 32.83 -27.27 -1.62
C ALA A 40 31.43 -27.90 -1.69
N GLN A 41 30.38 -27.10 -1.88
CA GLN A 41 28.99 -27.56 -1.90
C GLN A 41 28.48 -27.76 -3.34
N GLY A 42 28.93 -26.92 -4.27
CA GLY A 42 28.55 -27.00 -5.69
C GLY A 42 27.55 -25.91 -6.07
N CYS A 43 26.55 -26.29 -6.85
CA CYS A 43 25.64 -25.35 -7.49
C CYS A 43 24.17 -25.70 -7.22
N ALA A 44 23.31 -24.70 -7.29
CA ALA A 44 21.89 -24.80 -7.02
C ALA A 44 21.08 -23.94 -7.97
N LYS A 45 19.76 -24.13 -7.94
CA LYS A 45 18.82 -23.35 -8.73
C LYS A 45 18.49 -22.06 -7.98
N ALA A 46 18.33 -20.97 -8.72
CA ALA A 46 17.79 -19.73 -8.17
C ALA A 46 16.39 -19.98 -7.57
N LYS A 47 16.14 -19.38 -6.40
CA LYS A 47 14.89 -19.49 -5.65
C LYS A 47 14.15 -18.17 -5.69
N LYS A 48 12.83 -18.23 -5.88
CA LYS A 48 11.99 -17.03 -5.91
C LYS A 48 11.67 -16.55 -4.49
N LEU A 49 11.24 -15.28 -4.37
CA LEU A 49 10.71 -14.76 -3.12
C LEU A 49 9.54 -15.64 -2.60
N GLY A 50 9.55 -15.92 -1.31
CA GLY A 50 8.58 -16.80 -0.65
C GLY A 50 8.83 -18.31 -0.81
N GLU A 51 9.80 -18.74 -1.63
CA GLU A 51 10.21 -20.15 -1.70
C GLU A 51 11.17 -20.50 -0.57
N GLN A 52 11.18 -21.79 -0.19
CA GLN A 52 12.14 -22.31 0.78
C GLN A 52 13.57 -22.26 0.22
N CYS A 53 14.48 -21.67 1.00
CA CYS A 53 15.89 -21.53 0.70
C CYS A 53 16.74 -22.27 1.73
N PHE A 54 17.90 -22.74 1.29
CA PHE A 54 18.95 -23.30 2.16
C PHE A 54 20.19 -22.43 2.21
N TYR A 55 20.38 -21.62 1.17
CA TYR A 55 21.55 -20.78 0.96
C TYR A 55 21.10 -19.40 0.51
N ARG A 56 21.87 -18.36 0.86
CA ARG A 56 21.50 -16.97 0.57
C ARG A 56 21.72 -16.62 -0.91
N GLU A 57 22.70 -17.24 -1.52
CA GLU A 57 23.14 -17.03 -2.90
C GLU A 57 22.01 -17.36 -3.88
N THR A 58 21.16 -18.35 -3.58
CA THR A 58 20.03 -18.74 -4.43
C THR A 58 18.93 -17.70 -4.46
N CYS A 59 18.68 -16.99 -3.35
CA CYS A 59 17.76 -15.86 -3.29
C CYS A 59 18.37 -14.65 -4.01
N LYS A 60 19.65 -14.35 -3.76
CA LYS A 60 20.37 -13.23 -4.39
C LYS A 60 20.46 -13.34 -5.91
N ALA A 61 20.52 -14.56 -6.43
CA ALA A 61 20.52 -14.80 -7.87
C ALA A 61 19.17 -14.47 -8.53
N PHE A 62 18.08 -14.46 -7.77
CA PHE A 62 16.77 -14.05 -8.27
C PHE A 62 16.56 -12.54 -8.16
N ASP A 63 16.90 -11.96 -7.00
CA ASP A 63 16.85 -10.52 -6.73
C ASP A 63 18.02 -10.13 -5.84
N SER A 64 18.76 -9.06 -6.18
CA SER A 64 19.94 -8.64 -5.43
C SER A 64 19.65 -8.23 -3.99
N HIS A 65 18.42 -7.79 -3.72
CA HIS A 65 17.92 -7.36 -2.41
C HIS A 65 17.12 -8.45 -1.71
N ALA A 66 17.22 -9.71 -2.16
CA ALA A 66 16.64 -10.85 -1.46
C ALA A 66 17.69 -11.62 -0.68
N SER A 67 17.33 -12.01 0.54
CA SER A 67 18.14 -12.82 1.45
C SER A 67 17.33 -13.99 2.01
N CYS A 68 18.03 -15.01 2.48
CA CYS A 68 17.43 -16.20 3.07
C CYS A 68 17.22 -15.97 4.58
N VAL A 69 15.97 -15.89 5.02
CA VAL A 69 15.59 -15.61 6.42
C VAL A 69 14.93 -16.83 7.04
N GLN A 70 15.34 -17.20 8.26
CA GLN A 70 14.78 -18.33 8.99
C GLN A 70 13.65 -17.89 9.92
N VAL A 71 12.47 -18.46 9.75
CA VAL A 71 11.29 -18.23 10.60
C VAL A 71 10.65 -19.56 10.93
N ASN A 72 10.44 -19.84 12.22
CA ASN A 72 9.75 -21.05 12.70
C ASN A 72 10.30 -22.34 12.06
N HIS A 73 11.63 -22.49 12.06
CA HIS A 73 12.40 -23.60 11.47
C HIS A 73 12.50 -23.66 9.95
N ASN A 74 11.71 -22.87 9.22
CA ASN A 74 11.77 -22.82 7.76
C ASN A 74 12.54 -21.58 7.32
N ALA A 75 13.48 -21.76 6.40
CA ALA A 75 14.16 -20.63 5.77
C ALA A 75 13.52 -20.33 4.42
N TYR A 76 13.13 -19.07 4.19
CA TYR A 76 12.52 -18.63 2.94
C TYR A 76 13.19 -17.36 2.42
N CYS A 77 13.12 -17.14 1.11
CA CYS A 77 13.65 -15.93 0.50
C CYS A 77 12.75 -14.73 0.83
N GLN A 78 13.29 -13.74 1.53
CA GLN A 78 12.62 -12.48 1.89
C GLN A 78 13.46 -11.29 1.42
N CYS A 79 12.81 -10.14 1.18
CA CYS A 79 13.52 -8.90 0.91
C CYS A 79 14.34 -8.44 2.13
N ASP A 80 15.46 -7.77 1.85
CA ASP A 80 16.29 -7.11 2.85
C ASP A 80 15.52 -5.97 3.56
N SER A 81 16.02 -5.54 4.71
CA SER A 81 15.43 -4.44 5.48
C SER A 81 15.34 -3.16 4.65
N GLY A 82 14.15 -2.53 4.61
CA GLY A 82 13.88 -1.34 3.80
C GLY A 82 13.44 -1.65 2.36
N TYR A 83 13.26 -2.93 2.03
CA TYR A 83 12.67 -3.38 0.78
C TYR A 83 11.41 -4.19 1.05
N HIS A 84 10.39 -3.98 0.23
CA HIS A 84 9.14 -4.69 0.30
C HIS A 84 8.89 -5.48 -1.00
N GLN A 85 8.21 -6.61 -0.85
CA GLN A 85 7.85 -7.49 -1.96
C GLN A 85 6.67 -6.90 -2.73
N THR A 86 6.91 -6.38 -3.93
CA THR A 86 5.85 -6.02 -4.87
C THR A 86 5.68 -7.08 -5.94
N SER A 87 4.47 -7.19 -6.47
CA SER A 87 4.20 -7.92 -7.71
C SER A 87 3.84 -6.93 -8.81
N HIS A 88 4.57 -6.98 -9.93
CA HIS A 88 4.23 -6.18 -11.10
C HIS A 88 3.65 -7.08 -12.19
N THR A 89 2.43 -6.73 -12.63
CA THR A 89 1.63 -7.53 -13.55
C THR A 89 1.72 -6.96 -14.97
N ARG A 90 2.90 -7.02 -15.61
CA ARG A 90 3.04 -6.73 -17.06
C ARG A 90 4.42 -7.20 -17.57
N PRO A 91 4.53 -8.16 -18.52
CA PRO A 91 3.57 -9.12 -19.07
C PRO A 91 3.63 -10.52 -18.42
N THR A 92 4.54 -10.75 -17.47
CA THR A 92 4.57 -11.93 -16.58
C THR A 92 4.50 -11.44 -15.14
N THR A 93 3.77 -12.14 -14.26
CA THR A 93 3.76 -11.85 -12.82
C THR A 93 5.15 -12.08 -12.28
N ARG A 94 5.89 -10.99 -12.09
CA ARG A 94 7.19 -11.05 -11.44
C ARG A 94 7.10 -10.35 -10.10
N ILE A 95 7.64 -11.06 -9.12
CA ILE A 95 7.72 -10.63 -7.73
C ILE A 95 9.14 -10.12 -7.55
N PHE A 96 9.30 -8.90 -7.05
CA PHE A 96 10.61 -8.26 -6.88
C PHE A 96 10.66 -7.47 -5.57
N CYS A 97 11.87 -7.20 -5.09
CA CYS A 97 12.08 -6.29 -3.98
C CYS A 97 12.14 -4.86 -4.50
N THR A 98 11.28 -3.99 -3.99
CA THR A 98 11.33 -2.55 -4.24
C THR A 98 11.66 -1.82 -2.96
N GLU A 99 12.52 -0.81 -3.04
CA GLU A 99 12.84 0.04 -1.90
C GLU A 99 11.55 0.67 -1.36
N ASP A 100 11.45 0.75 -0.04
CA ASP A 100 10.44 1.52 0.65
C ASP A 100 10.66 3.00 0.33
N LEU A 101 10.13 3.46 -0.81
CA LEU A 101 9.93 4.88 -1.03
C LEU A 101 8.99 5.36 0.07
N VAL A 102 9.58 6.07 1.04
CA VAL A 102 8.95 6.95 2.04
C VAL A 102 8.22 8.12 1.34
N LEU A 103 7.50 7.82 0.26
CA LEU A 103 6.78 8.75 -0.60
C LEU A 103 5.25 8.54 -0.50
N LEU A 104 4.80 7.59 0.32
CA LEU A 104 3.39 7.48 0.73
C LEU A 104 3.20 7.42 2.26
N THR A 105 4.22 7.76 3.05
CA THR A 105 3.93 8.36 4.35
C THR A 105 3.46 9.77 4.06
N ALA A 106 2.16 9.93 3.81
CA ALA A 106 1.51 11.16 4.22
C ALA A 106 1.80 11.25 5.72
N ASP A 107 2.85 11.97 6.09
CA ASP A 107 3.29 12.04 7.47
C ASP A 107 2.06 12.42 8.30
N MET A 108 1.82 11.71 9.39
CA MET A 108 0.75 12.04 10.34
C MET A 108 0.61 13.55 10.61
N PRO A 109 1.70 14.34 10.75
CA PRO A 109 1.59 15.80 10.82
C PRO A 109 0.97 16.47 9.59
N THR A 110 1.28 16.04 8.37
CA THR A 110 0.72 16.60 7.12
C THR A 110 -0.77 16.27 7.02
N LEU A 111 -1.18 15.06 7.40
CA LEU A 111 -2.59 14.68 7.44
C LEU A 111 -3.38 15.51 8.45
N LEU A 112 -2.84 15.70 9.67
CA LEU A 112 -3.44 16.53 10.71
C LEU A 112 -3.47 18.02 10.30
N GLY A 113 -2.43 18.49 9.61
CA GLY A 113 -2.37 19.85 9.07
C GLY A 113 -3.43 20.10 8.01
N VAL A 114 -3.58 19.20 7.04
CA VAL A 114 -4.63 19.30 6.01
C VAL A 114 -6.03 19.20 6.64
N ALA A 115 -6.26 18.25 7.54
CA ALA A 115 -7.54 18.09 8.21
C ALA A 115 -7.92 19.34 9.02
N SER A 116 -7.01 19.87 9.84
CA SER A 116 -7.25 21.09 10.62
C SER A 116 -7.50 22.32 9.74
N GLY A 117 -6.76 22.46 8.63
CA GLY A 117 -6.98 23.53 7.66
C GLY A 117 -8.39 23.49 7.04
N ILE A 118 -8.87 22.30 6.68
CA ILE A 118 -10.23 22.12 6.14
C ILE A 118 -11.29 22.49 7.18
N PHE A 119 -11.13 22.08 8.45
CA PHE A 119 -12.08 22.42 9.52
C PHE A 119 -12.19 23.92 9.77
N VAL A 120 -11.06 24.62 9.83
CA VAL A 120 -11.05 26.07 10.04
C VAL A 120 -11.70 26.80 8.86
N LEU A 121 -11.33 26.42 7.63
CA LEU A 121 -11.88 27.04 6.42
C LEU A 121 -13.39 26.78 6.28
N ALA A 122 -13.85 25.55 6.56
CA ALA A 122 -15.26 25.22 6.59
C ALA A 122 -16.02 26.03 7.66
N GLY A 123 -15.47 26.17 8.87
CA GLY A 123 -16.07 26.99 9.93
C GLY A 123 -16.21 28.46 9.55
N LEU A 124 -15.18 29.04 8.93
CA LEU A 124 -15.22 30.42 8.45
C LEU A 124 -16.24 30.63 7.33
N LEU A 125 -16.28 29.73 6.34
CA LEU A 125 -17.28 29.77 5.28
C LEU A 125 -18.71 29.66 5.84
N CYS A 126 -18.94 28.74 6.78
CA CYS A 126 -20.23 28.59 7.45
C CYS A 126 -20.64 29.85 8.23
N MET A 127 -19.71 30.50 8.94
CA MET A 127 -19.99 31.76 9.65
C MET A 127 -20.36 32.88 8.68
N VAL A 128 -19.62 33.03 7.59
CA VAL A 128 -19.91 34.03 6.55
C VAL A 128 -21.27 33.76 5.92
N LEU A 129 -21.54 32.52 5.52
CA LEU A 129 -22.85 32.11 4.98
C LEU A 129 -23.98 32.38 5.97
N HIS A 130 -23.80 32.06 7.25
CA HIS A 130 -24.78 32.32 8.29
C HIS A 130 -25.02 33.82 8.52
N LEU A 131 -24.00 34.66 8.36
CA LEU A 131 -24.13 36.11 8.42
C LEU A 131 -24.90 36.66 7.20
N TYR A 132 -24.58 36.18 6.00
CA TYR A 132 -25.28 36.56 4.76
C TYR A 132 -26.73 36.09 4.75
N THR A 133 -27.01 34.88 5.23
CA THR A 133 -28.39 34.41 5.37
C THR A 133 -29.12 35.24 6.40
N LYS A 134 -28.58 35.52 7.59
CA LYS A 134 -29.23 36.42 8.57
C LYS A 134 -29.41 37.85 8.08
N ALA A 135 -28.48 38.38 7.28
CA ALA A 135 -28.63 39.70 6.68
C ALA A 135 -29.74 39.74 5.60
N ARG A 136 -29.93 38.64 4.85
CA ARG A 136 -31.05 38.49 3.88
C ARG A 136 -32.36 38.03 4.51
N TYR A 137 -32.32 37.30 5.62
CA TYR A 137 -33.44 36.79 6.42
C TYR A 137 -33.70 37.64 7.66
N HIS A 138 -33.31 38.90 7.67
CA HIS A 138 -34.12 39.86 8.40
C HIS A 138 -35.47 39.87 7.67
N PRO A 139 -36.60 39.52 8.32
CA PRO A 139 -37.88 39.89 7.78
C PRO A 139 -37.86 41.41 7.80
N THR A 140 -37.49 42.01 6.67
CA THR A 140 -37.97 43.33 6.37
C THR A 140 -39.48 43.19 6.44
N HIS A 141 -40.05 43.63 7.55
CA HIS A 141 -41.37 44.24 7.54
C HIS A 141 -41.23 45.45 6.60
N LEU A 142 -41.16 45.16 5.31
CA LEU A 142 -41.42 46.11 4.24
C LEU A 142 -42.83 46.57 4.56
N ALA A 143 -42.94 47.82 4.98
CA ALA A 143 -44.19 48.53 4.90
C ALA A 143 -44.62 48.47 3.43
N ASP A 144 -45.45 47.48 3.10
CA ASP A 144 -46.13 47.40 1.82
C ASP A 144 -47.10 48.57 1.76
N ALA A 145 -46.73 49.64 1.07
CA ALA A 145 -47.59 50.80 0.81
C ALA A 145 -48.72 50.50 -0.20
N ARG A 146 -49.20 49.24 -0.22
CA ARG A 146 -50.27 48.77 -1.10
C ARG A 146 -51.37 47.95 -0.40
N LEU A 147 -51.43 47.97 0.93
CA LEU A 147 -52.59 47.39 1.62
C LEU A 147 -53.74 48.40 1.70
N THR A 148 -54.76 48.19 0.87
CA THR A 148 -56.13 48.70 1.10
C THR A 148 -56.63 48.27 2.48
N PRO A 149 -57.33 49.13 3.22
CA PRO A 149 -57.59 48.95 4.64
C PRO A 149 -58.56 47.78 4.91
N PRO A 150 -58.28 46.88 5.87
CA PRO A 150 -59.28 45.93 6.32
C PRO A 150 -60.25 46.63 7.27
N CYS A 151 -61.52 46.65 6.89
CA CYS A 151 -62.62 47.05 7.77
C CYS A 151 -62.65 46.11 8.99
N LEU A 152 -62.65 46.73 10.17
CA LEU A 152 -62.91 46.09 11.45
C LEU A 152 -64.32 45.49 11.46
N TYR A 153 -64.43 44.21 11.83
CA TYR A 153 -65.62 43.71 12.52
C TYR A 153 -65.17 42.81 13.68
N SER A 154 -65.37 43.35 14.88
CA SER A 154 -65.36 42.63 16.15
C SER A 154 -66.65 41.80 16.25
N LEU A 155 -66.53 40.58 16.79
CA LEU A 155 -67.49 39.83 17.63
C LEU A 155 -66.99 38.38 17.68
N ASN A 156 -66.32 37.96 18.74
CA ASN A 156 -66.87 37.45 20.00
C ASN A 156 -67.24 35.95 19.93
N ASP A 157 -66.97 35.28 21.06
CA ASP A 157 -67.46 33.96 21.47
C ASP A 157 -66.63 32.69 21.15
N THR A 158 -65.78 32.37 22.14
CA THR A 158 -65.77 31.12 22.94
C THR A 158 -65.76 29.74 22.28
N GLY A 159 -64.81 28.90 22.72
CA GLY A 159 -64.82 27.43 22.62
C GLY A 159 -63.43 26.88 22.29
N GLN A 160 -62.55 26.59 23.25
CA GLN A 160 -62.49 25.42 24.12
C GLN A 160 -62.47 24.06 23.38
N SER A 161 -61.60 23.17 23.87
CA SER A 161 -61.41 21.74 23.57
C SER A 161 -60.75 21.41 22.22
N ASP A 162 -59.51 20.91 22.23
CA ASP A 162 -59.19 19.48 22.39
C ASP A 162 -59.57 18.66 21.14
N LEU A 163 -58.59 18.29 20.32
CA LEU A 163 -58.49 16.90 19.83
C LEU A 163 -57.16 16.66 19.11
N SER A 164 -56.37 15.79 19.73
CA SER A 164 -55.68 14.64 19.16
C SER A 164 -55.65 14.43 17.63
N THR A 165 -54.56 13.72 17.24
CA THR A 165 -54.39 12.81 16.09
C THR A 165 -54.05 13.46 14.74
N LYS A 166 -52.78 13.40 14.31
CA LYS A 166 -52.22 12.31 13.47
C LYS A 166 -53.19 11.84 12.39
N LEU A 167 -52.89 12.14 11.14
CA LEU A 167 -53.02 11.19 10.02
C LEU A 167 -52.25 11.74 8.81
N TRP A 168 -51.29 10.93 8.36
CA TRP A 168 -50.30 11.10 7.29
C TRP A 168 -49.01 11.83 7.66
#